data_AF-A0A8I1B7U3-F1
#
_entry.id   AF-A0A8I1B7U3-F1
#
_cell.length_a   1.000
_cell.length_b   1.000
_cell.length_c   1.000
_cell.angle_alpha   90.00
_cell.angle_beta   90.00
_cell.angle_gamma   90.00
#
_symmetry.space_group_name_H-M   'P 1'
#
loop_
_entity.id
_entity.type
_entity.pdbx_description
1 polymer ?
#
loop_
_entity_poly.entity_id
_entity_poly.type
_entity_poly.pdbx_seq_one_letter_code
_entity_poly.pdbx_strand_id
1 'polypeptide(L)'
;RPDLPEGMEDELERVVRHLVEHRWPFRLHATYDESISRMLDVFEKVNRDIPFNGLHWFFDHAETITERNIERVKALGGGIAVQHRMAF
;
A
#
# COMPACT_ATOMS: atom_id res chain seq x y z
N ARG A 1 -12.78 11.97 6.57
CA ARG A 1 -12.18 10.87 5.79
C ARG A 1 -13.32 10.12 5.09
N PRO A 2 -13.21 9.78 3.81
CA PRO A 2 -14.23 9.01 3.12
C PRO A 2 -14.27 7.57 3.66
N ASP A 3 -15.49 7.04 3.84
CA ASP A 3 -15.68 5.63 4.14
C ASP A 3 -15.32 4.80 2.90
N LEU A 4 -14.49 3.78 3.12
CA LEU A 4 -14.13 2.83 2.08
C LEU A 4 -15.24 1.78 1.99
N PRO A 5 -15.76 1.49 0.78
CA PRO A 5 -16.86 0.55 0.61
C PRO A 5 -16.49 -0.85 1.10
N GLU A 6 -17.52 -1.61 1.50
CA GLU A 6 -17.40 -3.06 1.70
C GLU A 6 -17.01 -3.71 0.37
N GLY A 7 -15.93 -4.51 0.37
CA GLY A 7 -15.41 -5.18 -0.83
C GLY A 7 -14.23 -4.49 -1.52
N MET A 8 -13.78 -3.32 -1.04
CA MET A 8 -12.59 -2.65 -1.58
C MET A 8 -11.35 -3.58 -1.58
N GLU A 9 -11.18 -4.39 -0.54
CA GLU A 9 -10.07 -5.33 -0.42
C GLU A 9 -10.07 -6.39 -1.53
N ASP A 10 -11.24 -6.90 -1.90
CA ASP A 10 -11.37 -7.92 -2.94
C ASP A 10 -11.04 -7.36 -4.32
N GLU A 11 -11.49 -6.14 -4.61
CA GLU A 11 -11.15 -5.42 -5.83
C GLU A 11 -9.66 -5.08 -5.88
N LEU A 12 -9.13 -4.53 -4.78
CA LEU A 12 -7.72 -4.19 -4.67
C LEU A 12 -6.83 -5.42 -4.82
N GLU A 13 -7.20 -6.55 -4.21
CA GLU A 13 -6.45 -7.80 -4.31
C GLU A 13 -6.35 -8.27 -5.77
N ARG A 14 -7.46 -8.25 -6.52
CA ARG A 14 -7.46 -8.64 -7.94
C ARG A 14 -6.51 -7.77 -8.76
N VAL A 15 -6.53 -6.46 -8.53
CA VAL A 15 -5.64 -5.52 -9.23
C VAL A 15 -4.18 -5.74 -8.82
N VAL A 16 -3.88 -5.80 -7.52
CA VAL A 16 -2.51 -5.98 -7.01
C VAL A 16 -1.92 -7.32 -7.47
N ARG A 17 -2.69 -8.41 -7.45
CA ARG A 17 -2.23 -9.70 -8.00
C ARG A 17 -1.83 -9.58 -9.46
N HIS A 18 -2.69 -8.98 -10.29
CA HIS A 18 -2.40 -8.80 -11.70
C HIS A 18 -1.11 -7.98 -11.94
N LEU A 19 -0.93 -6.90 -11.19
CA LEU A 19 0.28 -6.06 -11.27
C LEU A 19 1.53 -6.84 -10.84
N VAL A 20 1.45 -7.59 -9.75
CA VAL A 20 2.58 -8.35 -9.20
C VAL A 20 2.95 -9.55 -10.08
N GLU A 21 1.97 -10.25 -10.66
CA GLU A 21 2.15 -11.34 -11.62
C GLU A 21 2.94 -10.87 -12.86
N HIS A 22 2.62 -9.67 -13.37
CA HIS A 22 3.32 -9.06 -14.49
C HIS A 22 4.54 -8.23 -14.10
N ARG A 23 4.86 -8.16 -12.79
CA ARG A 23 5.94 -7.36 -12.21
C ARG A 23 5.92 -5.89 -12.64
N TRP A 24 4.73 -5.31 -12.75
CA TRP A 24 4.55 -3.90 -13.09
C TRP A 24 4.63 -3.02 -11.83
N PRO A 25 5.55 -2.05 -11.78
CA PRO A 25 5.62 -1.10 -10.67
C PRO A 25 4.33 -0.29 -10.54
N PHE A 26 3.94 0.04 -9.32
CA PHE A 26 2.70 0.77 -9.07
C PHE A 26 2.80 1.74 -7.90
N ARG A 27 1.86 2.68 -7.85
CA ARG A 27 1.70 3.63 -6.75
C ARG A 27 0.23 3.68 -6.36
N LEU A 28 -0.04 3.89 -5.08
CA LEU A 28 -1.41 3.96 -4.59
C LEU A 28 -1.60 5.20 -3.73
N HIS A 29 -2.68 5.93 -4.01
CA HIS A 29 -3.10 7.05 -3.17
C HIS A 29 -3.59 6.54 -1.81
N ALA A 30 -2.93 6.94 -0.72
CA ALA A 30 -3.28 6.51 0.62
C ALA A 30 -2.98 7.59 1.66
N THR A 31 -3.97 8.46 1.92
CA THR A 31 -3.82 9.62 2.83
C THR A 31 -3.87 9.21 4.30
N TYR A 32 -4.72 8.25 4.66
CA TYR A 32 -5.06 7.97 6.07
C TYR A 32 -4.61 6.57 6.54
N ASP A 33 -4.13 6.47 7.76
CA ASP A 33 -3.63 5.23 8.39
C ASP A 33 -4.62 4.07 8.33
N GLU A 34 -5.90 4.31 8.50
CA GLU A 34 -6.87 3.22 8.55
C GLU A 34 -7.25 2.73 7.15
N SER A 35 -7.02 3.53 6.09
CA SER A 35 -7.01 3.01 4.71
C SER A 35 -5.70 2.28 4.40
N ILE A 36 -4.57 2.82 4.85
CA ILE A 36 -3.24 2.21 4.68
C ILE A 36 -3.21 0.83 5.32
N SER A 37 -3.77 0.68 6.52
CA SER A 37 -3.86 -0.59 7.24
C SER A 37 -4.55 -1.67 6.42
N ARG A 38 -5.73 -1.35 5.86
CA ARG A 38 -6.51 -2.26 5.01
C ARG A 38 -5.78 -2.60 3.71
N MET A 39 -5.14 -1.61 3.07
CA MET A 39 -4.34 -1.82 1.86
C MET A 39 -3.13 -2.73 2.14
N LEU A 40 -2.44 -2.53 3.26
CA LEU A 40 -1.32 -3.37 3.68
C LEU A 40 -1.76 -4.80 3.99
N ASP A 41 -2.94 -5.02 4.56
CA ASP A 41 -3.48 -6.36 4.78
C ASP A 41 -3.61 -7.12 3.43
N VAL A 42 -4.07 -6.42 2.38
CA VAL A 42 -4.11 -6.97 1.01
C VAL A 42 -2.71 -7.22 0.48
N PHE A 43 -1.79 -6.28 0.63
CA PHE A 43 -0.43 -6.43 0.09
C PHE A 43 0.33 -7.58 0.76
N GLU A 44 0.19 -7.75 2.07
CA GLU A 44 0.75 -8.88 2.82
C GLU A 44 0.13 -10.19 2.37
N LYS A 45 -1.18 -10.23 2.16
CA LYS A 45 -1.86 -11.41 1.61
C LYS A 45 -1.32 -11.79 0.23
N VAL A 46 -1.21 -10.84 -0.69
CA VAL A 46 -0.67 -11.09 -2.03
C VAL A 46 0.80 -11.48 -1.96
N ASN A 47 1.63 -10.82 -1.15
CA ASN A 47 3.06 -11.09 -1.02
C ASN A 47 3.36 -12.51 -0.47
N ARG A 48 2.46 -13.09 0.33
CA ARG A 48 2.58 -14.50 0.76
C ARG A 48 2.46 -15.48 -0.42
N ASP A 49 1.63 -15.16 -1.40
CA ASP A 49 1.35 -16.03 -2.54
C ASP A 49 2.28 -15.74 -3.72
N ILE A 50 2.51 -14.46 -4.02
CA ILE A 50 3.30 -13.96 -5.13
C ILE A 50 4.26 -12.89 -4.57
N PRO A 51 5.49 -13.28 -4.19
CA PRO A 51 6.42 -12.38 -3.52
C PRO A 51 6.75 -11.13 -4.35
N PHE A 52 6.71 -9.97 -3.69
CA PHE A 52 7.04 -8.70 -4.31
C PHE A 52 8.52 -8.67 -4.70
N ASN A 53 9.43 -9.23 -3.89
CA ASN A 53 10.83 -9.54 -4.23
C ASN A 53 11.51 -8.48 -5.13
N GLY A 54 11.59 -7.24 -4.65
CA GLY A 54 12.23 -6.12 -5.38
C GLY A 54 11.34 -5.41 -6.41
N LEU A 55 10.05 -5.76 -6.50
CA LEU A 55 9.08 -4.96 -7.26
C LEU A 55 8.91 -3.58 -6.59
N HIS A 56 9.12 -2.51 -7.35
CA HIS A 56 8.96 -1.15 -6.84
C HIS A 56 7.48 -0.79 -6.69
N TRP A 57 7.11 -0.34 -5.50
CA TRP A 57 5.80 0.23 -5.21
C TRP A 57 5.88 1.27 -4.09
N PHE A 58 4.92 2.18 -4.01
CA PHE A 58 4.84 3.15 -2.91
C PHE A 58 3.44 3.69 -2.66
N PHE A 59 3.20 4.14 -1.43
CA PHE A 59 2.03 4.95 -1.08
C PHE A 59 2.31 6.43 -1.38
N ASP A 60 1.35 7.11 -1.98
CA ASP A 60 1.32 8.56 -2.04
C ASP A 60 0.63 9.13 -0.80
N HIS A 61 1.07 10.31 -0.35
CA HIS A 61 0.53 11.05 0.81
C HIS A 61 0.97 10.46 2.15
N ALA A 62 0.36 9.36 2.57
CA ALA A 62 0.61 8.74 3.87
C ALA A 62 0.55 9.73 5.05
N GLU A 63 -0.33 10.73 5.00
CA GLU A 63 -0.33 11.88 5.91
C GLU A 63 -0.49 11.49 7.38
N THR A 64 -1.31 10.48 7.67
CA THR A 64 -1.54 10.04 9.05
C THR A 64 -0.94 8.69 9.37
N ILE A 65 -0.05 8.15 8.52
CA ILE A 65 0.54 6.81 8.71
C ILE A 65 1.22 6.66 10.08
N THR A 66 0.96 5.54 10.75
CA THR A 66 1.57 5.20 12.04
C THR A 66 2.91 4.50 11.89
N GLU A 67 3.75 4.54 12.93
CA GLU A 67 5.03 3.81 13.00
C GLU A 67 4.87 2.32 12.69
N ARG A 68 3.80 1.70 13.21
CA ARG A 68 3.45 0.30 12.91
C ARG A 68 3.33 0.05 11.41
N ASN A 69 2.61 0.92 10.69
CA ASN A 69 2.41 0.76 9.24
C ASN A 69 3.66 1.15 8.43
N ILE A 70 4.49 2.07 8.93
CA ILE A 70 5.82 2.34 8.35
C ILE A 70 6.69 1.08 8.36
N GLU A 71 6.74 0.35 9.48
CA GLU A 71 7.50 -0.91 9.56
C GLU A 71 6.95 -1.98 8.61
N ARG A 72 5.62 -2.06 8.42
CA ARG A 72 5.01 -2.97 7.44
C ARG A 72 5.37 -2.61 6.00
N VAL A 73 5.34 -1.33 5.64
CA VAL A 73 5.79 -0.85 4.31
C VAL A 73 7.25 -1.26 4.07
N LYS A 74 8.12 -1.02 5.04
CA LYS A 74 9.54 -1.39 4.99
C LYS A 74 9.74 -2.90 4.86
N ALA A 75 9.00 -3.71 5.62
CA ALA A 75 9.08 -5.17 5.58
C ALA A 75 8.71 -5.74 4.20
N LEU A 76 7.83 -5.07 3.47
CA LEU A 76 7.43 -5.39 2.09
C LEU A 76 8.29 -4.72 1.01
N GLY A 77 9.33 -3.97 1.40
CA GLY A 77 10.20 -3.25 0.47
C GLY A 77 9.52 -2.07 -0.27
N GLY A 78 8.45 -1.51 0.30
CA GLY A 78 7.71 -0.39 -0.26
C GLY A 78 8.31 0.98 0.07
N GLY A 79 7.92 1.98 -0.71
CA GLY A 79 8.24 3.39 -0.48
C GLY A 79 7.04 4.21 0.02
N ILE A 80 7.32 5.44 0.45
CA ILE A 80 6.33 6.46 0.78
C ILE A 80 6.74 7.76 0.09
N ALA A 81 5.82 8.33 -0.69
CA ALA A 81 5.97 9.64 -1.31
C ALA A 81 5.21 10.70 -0.49
N VAL A 82 5.95 11.51 0.27
CA VAL A 82 5.41 12.59 1.11
C VAL A 82 5.32 13.93 0.37
N GLN A 83 4.43 14.81 0.80
CA GLN A 83 4.34 16.18 0.25
C GLN A 83 5.06 17.20 1.14
N HIS A 84 5.48 18.32 0.54
CA HIS A 84 6.20 19.40 1.21
C HIS A 84 5.58 19.82 2.56
N ARG A 85 4.24 19.94 2.63
CA ARG A 85 3.51 20.33 3.85
C ARG A 85 3.70 19.42 5.06
N MET A 86 4.22 18.20 4.86
CA MET A 86 4.47 17.25 5.95
C MET A 86 5.88 17.39 6.53
N ALA A 87 6.79 18.02 5.77
CA ALA A 87 8.19 18.16 6.16
C ALA A 87 8.54 19.60 6.59
N PHE A 88 7.74 20.59 6.19
CA PHE A 88 8.00 22.03 6.39
C PHE A 88 6.74 22.80 6.77
#